data_AF-A0ABD5XT40-F1
#
_entry.id   AF-A0ABD5XT40-F1
#
_cell.length_a   1.000
_cell.length_b   1.000
_cell.length_c   1.000
_cell.angle_alpha   90.00
_cell.angle_beta   90.00
_cell.angle_gamma   90.00
#
_symmetry.space_group_name_H-M   'P 1'
#
loop_
_entity.id
_entity.type
_entity.pdbx_description
1 polymer ?
#
loop_
_entity_poly.entity_id
_entity_poly.type
_entity_poly.pdbx_seq_one_letter_code
_entity_poly.pdbx_strand_id
1 'polypeptide(L)' 'MYTSTEPCPMCAGGIAHVGLGAVVHATSAERGAELYGRDSWLPSSEVYERLGSDVVAAGPVLPEAGDEVHRTFGGVADD' A
#
# COMPACT_ATOMS: atom_id res chain seq x y z
N MET A 1 -9.15 6.98 4.11
CA MET A 1 -7.87 7.24 4.80
C MET A 1 -6.81 7.51 3.75
N TYR A 2 -6.01 8.56 3.91
CA TYR A 2 -4.88 8.83 3.02
C TYR A 2 -3.60 8.30 3.67
N THR A 3 -2.76 7.60 2.91
CA THR A 3 -1.51 6.99 3.37
C THR A 3 -0.42 7.12 2.31
N SER A 4 0.85 7.17 2.71
CA SER A 4 1.97 7.23 1.77
C SER A 4 2.17 5.91 1.03
N THR A 5 1.78 4.79 1.63
CA THR A 5 2.06 3.45 1.11
C THR A 5 0.82 2.59 1.25
N GLU A 6 0.59 1.72 0.26
CA GLU A 6 -0.52 0.79 0.30
C GLU A 6 -0.49 -0.07 1.59
N PRO A 7 -1.64 -0.26 2.28
CA PRO A 7 -1.66 -1.01 3.53
C PRO A 7 -1.20 -2.46 3.36
N CYS A 8 -0.24 -2.89 4.17
CA CYS A 8 0.13 -4.30 4.26
C CYS A 8 -1.03 -5.15 4.82
N PRO A 9 -0.96 -6.50 4.76
CA PRO A 9 -2.09 -7.35 5.14
C PRO A 9 -2.61 -7.14 6.57
N MET A 10 -1.72 -6.84 7.51
CA MET A 10 -2.09 -6.51 8.88
C MET A 10 -2.95 -5.23 8.94
N CYS A 11 -2.49 -4.16 8.29
CA CYS A 11 -3.19 -2.89 8.27
C CYS A 11 -4.51 -2.99 7.49
N ALA A 12 -4.50 -3.62 6.32
CA ALA A 12 -5.70 -3.86 5.51
C ALA A 12 -6.77 -4.63 6.30
N GLY A 13 -6.40 -5.69 7.02
CA GLY A 13 -7.34 -6.43 7.89
C GLY A 13 -7.95 -5.54 8.96
N GLY A 14 -7.15 -4.69 9.61
CA GLY A 14 -7.64 -3.72 10.59
C GLY A 14 -8.60 -2.68 9.98
N ILE A 15 -8.25 -2.14 8.82
CA ILE A 15 -9.06 -1.17 8.06
C ILE A 15 -10.42 -1.77 7.67
N ALA A 16 -10.43 -3.01 7.17
CA ALA A 16 -11.64 -3.74 6.85
C ALA A 16 -12.51 -3.94 8.09
N HIS A 17 -11.89 -4.33 9.22
CA HIS A 17 -12.59 -4.57 10.47
C HIS A 17 -13.29 -3.33 11.03
N VAL A 18 -12.66 -2.15 10.94
CA VAL A 18 -13.27 -0.88 11.39
C VAL A 18 -14.21 -0.25 10.37
N GLY A 19 -14.37 -0.84 9.18
CA GLY A 19 -15.37 -0.45 8.19
C GLY A 19 -15.11 0.90 7.51
N LEU A 20 -13.85 1.22 7.18
CA LEU A 20 -13.59 2.43 6.38
C LEU A 20 -14.15 2.29 4.96
N GLY A 21 -14.62 3.39 4.37
CA GLY A 21 -15.11 3.36 2.97
C GLY A 21 -14.00 3.27 1.92
N ALA A 22 -12.80 3.80 2.20
CA ALA A 22 -11.70 3.78 1.25
C ALA A 22 -10.34 4.06 1.91
N VAL A 23 -9.28 3.57 1.27
CA VAL A 23 -7.89 3.98 1.45
C VAL A 23 -7.36 4.55 0.15
N VAL A 24 -6.63 5.66 0.23
CA VAL A 24 -5.96 6.30 -0.90
C VAL A 24 -4.46 6.27 -0.60
N HIS A 25 -3.66 5.67 -1.48
CA HIS A 25 -2.23 5.47 -1.26
C HIS A 25 -1.37 6.11 -2.36
N ALA A 26 -0.13 6.49 -2.02
CA ALA A 26 0.82 7.03 -2.98
C ALA A 26 1.65 5.93 -3.65
N THR A 27 2.39 5.12 -2.89
CA THR A 27 3.13 3.96 -3.41
C THR A 27 2.26 2.70 -3.35
N SER A 28 2.17 1.94 -4.44
CA SER A 28 1.42 0.67 -4.49
C SER A 28 2.20 -0.48 -3.84
N ALA A 29 1.53 -1.60 -3.55
CA ALA A 29 2.18 -2.80 -3.05
C ALA A 29 3.23 -3.35 -4.02
N GLU A 30 2.93 -3.35 -5.33
CA GLU A 30 3.86 -3.79 -6.38
C GLU A 30 5.10 -2.89 -6.42
N ARG A 31 4.88 -1.56 -6.41
CA ARG A 31 5.99 -0.62 -6.43
C ARG A 31 6.83 -0.69 -5.16
N GLY A 32 6.20 -0.93 -4.01
CA GLY A 32 6.88 -1.23 -2.76
C GLY A 32 7.75 -2.50 -2.89
N ALA A 33 7.24 -3.58 -3.47
CA ALA A 33 8.05 -4.78 -3.67
C ALA A 33 9.29 -4.51 -4.54
N GLU A 34 9.14 -3.73 -5.62
CA GLU A 34 10.26 -3.31 -6.48
C GLU A 34 11.30 -2.51 -5.71
N LEU A 35 10.88 -1.45 -4.99
CA LEU A 35 11.77 -0.58 -4.24
C LEU A 35 12.61 -1.36 -3.22
N TYR A 36 12.03 -2.38 -2.60
CA TYR A 36 12.70 -3.19 -1.57
C TYR A 36 13.32 -4.49 -2.10
N GLY A 37 13.42 -4.67 -3.42
CA GLY A 37 14.04 -5.85 -4.03
C GLY A 37 13.37 -7.17 -3.65
N ARG A 38 12.03 -7.18 -3.58
CA ARG A 38 11.21 -8.34 -3.21
C ARG A 38 10.42 -8.84 -4.41
N ASP A 39 10.15 -10.15 -4.44
CA ASP A 39 9.40 -10.77 -5.54
C ASP A 39 7.96 -10.24 -5.64
N SER A 40 7.29 -10.03 -4.49
CA SER A 40 5.94 -9.46 -4.43
C SER A 40 5.57 -9.07 -3.00
N TRP A 41 4.65 -8.11 -2.88
CA TRP A 41 3.88 -7.84 -1.67
C TRP A 41 2.39 -8.08 -1.97
N LEU A 42 1.64 -8.53 -0.97
CA LEU A 42 0.20 -8.77 -1.13
C LEU A 42 -0.56 -7.44 -1.21
N PRO A 43 -1.30 -7.15 -2.31
CA PRO A 43 -2.11 -5.95 -2.42
C PRO A 43 -3.22 -5.89 -1.38
N SER A 44 -3.57 -4.70 -0.93
CA SER A 44 -4.63 -4.48 0.06
C SER A 44 -6.01 -4.85 -0.48
N SER A 45 -6.23 -4.66 -1.78
CA SER A 45 -7.45 -5.07 -2.50
C SER A 45 -7.74 -6.56 -2.39
N GLU A 46 -6.71 -7.42 -2.50
CA GLU A 46 -6.87 -8.87 -2.32
C GLU A 46 -7.28 -9.23 -0.88
N VAL A 47 -6.79 -8.49 0.12
CA VAL A 47 -7.19 -8.68 1.51
C VAL A 47 -8.65 -8.29 1.69
N TYR A 48 -9.07 -7.15 1.15
CA TYR A 48 -10.47 -6.71 1.21
C TYR A 48 -11.42 -7.69 0.51
N GLU A 49 -11.04 -8.18 -0.68
CA GLU A 49 -11.81 -9.18 -1.43
C GLU A 49 -12.00 -10.46 -0.61
N ARG A 50 -10.92 -11.02 -0.05
CA ARG A 50 -10.98 -12.25 0.77
C ARG A 50 -11.81 -12.07 2.05
N LEU A 51 -11.89 -10.85 2.57
CA LEU A 51 -12.70 -10.52 3.74
C LEU A 51 -14.16 -10.14 3.40
N GLY A 52 -14.51 -10.04 2.11
CA GLY A 52 -15.83 -9.56 1.67
C GLY A 52 -16.09 -8.10 2.07
N SER A 53 -15.03 -7.28 2.11
CA SER A 53 -15.09 -5.88 2.54
C SER A 53 -15.26 -4.95 1.34
N ASP A 54 -16.14 -3.96 1.47
CA ASP A 54 -16.38 -2.92 0.45
C ASP A 54 -15.35 -1.78 0.49
N VAL A 55 -14.26 -1.91 1.27
CA VAL A 55 -13.21 -0.89 1.34
C VAL A 55 -12.55 -0.76 -0.04
N VAL A 56 -12.55 0.45 -0.60
CA VAL A 56 -11.86 0.73 -1.86
C VAL A 56 -10.38 1.00 -1.59
N ALA A 57 -9.49 0.23 -2.24
CA ALA A 57 -8.08 0.60 -2.40
C ALA A 57 -7.93 1.48 -3.64
N ALA A 58 -7.66 2.77 -3.45
CA ALA A 58 -7.51 3.75 -4.53
C ALA A 58 -6.07 4.29 -4.59
N GLY A 59 -5.56 4.44 -5.80
CA GLY A 59 -4.19 4.89 -6.04
C GLY A 59 -3.57 4.15 -7.22
N PRO A 60 -2.27 4.36 -7.48
CA PRO A 60 -1.40 5.30 -6.76
C PRO A 60 -1.74 6.78 -7.04
N VAL A 61 -1.61 7.64 -6.02
CA VAL A 61 -1.75 9.11 -6.13
C VAL A 61 -0.45 9.79 -5.70
N LEU A 62 0.16 10.60 -6.58
CA LEU A 62 1.51 11.17 -6.38
C LEU A 62 2.60 10.10 -6.14
N PRO A 63 2.70 9.05 -6.99
CA PRO A 63 3.62 7.93 -6.78
C PRO A 63 5.08 8.36 -6.66
N GLU A 64 5.52 9.36 -7.44
CA GLU A 64 6.91 9.81 -7.41
C GLU A 64 7.29 10.39 -6.04
N ALA A 65 6.37 11.14 -5.42
CA ALA A 65 6.56 11.70 -4.09
C ALA A 65 6.50 10.62 -3.00
N GLY A 66 5.63 9.62 -3.15
CA GLY A 66 5.57 8.47 -2.25
C GLY A 66 6.86 7.64 -2.28
N ASP A 67 7.33 7.31 -3.47
CA ASP A 67 8.56 6.54 -3.68
C ASP A 67 9.79 7.27 -3.14
N GLU A 68 9.82 8.60 -3.25
CA GLU A 68 10.95 9.39 -2.74
C GLU A 68 11.12 9.29 -1.24
N VAL A 69 10.02 9.17 -0.48
CA VAL A 69 10.07 8.91 0.96
C VAL A 69 10.73 7.55 1.23
N HIS A 70 10.40 6.54 0.44
CA HIS A 70 11.03 5.22 0.54
C HIS A 70 12.51 5.26 0.18
N ARG A 71 12.92 5.97 -0.89
CA ARG A 71 14.35 6.15 -1.23
C ARG A 71 15.11 6.85 -0.13
N THR A 72 14.57 7.96 0.37
CA THR A 72 15.25 8.81 1.36
C THR A 72 15.36 8.13 2.73
N PHE A 73 14.32 7.43 3.18
CA PHE A 73 14.21 6.95 4.57
C PHE A 73 14.01 5.44 4.72
N GLY A 74 13.63 4.75 3.64
CA GLY A 74 13.25 3.34 3.66
C GLY A 74 14.43 2.36 3.67
N GLY A 75 15.66 2.83 3.49
CA GLY A 75 16.85 1.97 3.42
C GLY A 75 16.89 1.10 2.15
N VAL A 76 16.17 1.50 1.11
CA VAL A 76 16.32 0.94 -0.23
C VAL A 76 17.64 1.46 -0.80
N ALA A 77 18.44 0.56 -1.38
CA ALA A 77 19.74 0.93 -1.94
C ALA A 77 19.51 1.79 -3.19
N ASP A 78 20.30 2.85 -3.35
CA ASP A 78 20.45 3.51 -4.65
C ASP A 78 21.20 2.54 -5.58
N ASP A 79 20.63 2.28 -6.77
CA ASP A 79 21.31 1.55 -7.87
C ASP A 79 22.54 2.31 -8.37
#